data_AF-A0A9D8GAN3-F1
#
_entry.id   AF-A0A9D8GAN3-F1
#
_cell.length_a   1.000
_cell.length_b   1.000
_cell.length_c   1.000
_cell.angle_alpha   90.00
_cell.angle_beta   90.00
_cell.angle_gamma   90.00
#
_symmetry.space_group_name_H-M   'P 1'
#
loop_
_entity.id
_entity.type
_entity.pdbx_description
1 polymer ?
#
loop_
_entity_poly.entity_id
_entity_poly.type
_entity_poly.pdbx_seq_one_letter_code
_entity_poly.pdbx_strand_id
1 'polypeptide(L)'
;MEVIITTDYDEMSSVAAQIIRRQVLAKPDSVLGLATGDTPLGTYKELIRMHKEEGLDFSKVTTFNLDEYLGLSPRHSQSYHYVMHKNLFNHINISPGRVFIPNGIAEDVDGFCRWYEEQIKQAGGIDLQLLGIGSDGHIAFNEPGSSLGSRTRLKTLTETTIK
;
A
#
# COMPACT_ATOMS: atom_id res chain seq x y z
N MET A 1 -16.34 2.63 -13.41
CA MET A 1 -15.50 1.48 -12.99
C MET A 1 -15.28 0.62 -14.22
N GLU A 2 -14.03 0.28 -14.50
CA GLU A 2 -13.65 -0.67 -15.53
C GLU A 2 -13.35 -2.02 -14.86
N VAL A 3 -13.75 -3.13 -15.48
CA VAL A 3 -13.50 -4.49 -14.98
C VAL A 3 -12.64 -5.22 -15.99
N ILE A 4 -11.43 -5.60 -15.57
CA ILE A 4 -10.50 -6.39 -16.38
C ILE A 4 -10.51 -7.81 -15.81
N ILE A 5 -10.96 -8.78 -16.62
CA ILE A 5 -10.97 -10.19 -16.25
C ILE A 5 -9.69 -10.82 -16.82
N THR A 6 -8.86 -11.38 -15.95
CA THR A 6 -7.65 -12.11 -16.33
C THR A 6 -7.86 -13.61 -16.19
N THR A 7 -7.02 -14.39 -16.88
CA THR A 7 -7.06 -15.85 -16.87
C THR A 7 -6.56 -16.45 -15.57
N ASP A 8 -5.55 -15.83 -14.95
CA ASP A 8 -4.97 -16.27 -13.69
C ASP A 8 -4.36 -15.12 -12.87
N TYR A 9 -3.72 -15.49 -11.76
CA TYR A 9 -3.06 -14.58 -10.82
C TYR A 9 -1.83 -13.89 -11.40
N ASP A 10 -1.08 -14.57 -12.26
CA ASP A 10 0.15 -14.03 -12.84
C ASP A 10 -0.20 -12.96 -13.90
N GLU A 11 -1.22 -13.21 -14.71
CA GLU A 11 -1.77 -12.22 -15.64
C GLU A 11 -2.36 -11.02 -14.88
N MET A 12 -3.15 -11.24 -13.82
CA MET A 12 -3.66 -10.17 -12.96
C MET A 12 -2.52 -9.30 -12.41
N SER A 13 -1.47 -9.95 -11.91
CA SER A 13 -0.30 -9.30 -11.33
C SER A 13 0.47 -8.47 -12.35
N SER A 14 0.65 -9.01 -13.57
CA SER A 14 1.29 -8.31 -14.68
C SER A 14 0.47 -7.10 -15.13
N VAL A 15 -0.86 -7.25 -15.28
CA VAL A 15 -1.76 -6.15 -15.64
C VAL A 15 -1.70 -5.03 -14.60
N ALA A 16 -1.80 -5.35 -13.31
CA ALA A 16 -1.70 -4.36 -12.24
C ALA A 16 -0.34 -3.65 -12.22
N ALA A 17 0.75 -4.39 -12.40
CA ALA A 17 2.09 -3.81 -12.48
C ALA A 17 2.25 -2.89 -13.70
N GLN A 18 1.66 -3.23 -14.85
CA GLN A 18 1.66 -2.36 -16.03
C GLN A 18 0.87 -1.07 -15.82
N ILE A 19 -0.23 -1.09 -15.07
CA ILE A 19 -0.97 0.12 -14.70
C ILE A 19 -0.10 1.03 -13.83
N ILE A 20 0.54 0.48 -12.80
CA ILE A 20 1.46 1.24 -11.92
C ILE A 20 2.65 1.77 -12.71
N ARG A 21 3.25 0.95 -13.59
CA ARG A 21 4.35 1.36 -14.49
C ARG A 21 3.95 2.56 -15.34
N ARG A 22 2.77 2.53 -15.98
CA ARG A 22 2.27 3.66 -16.79
C ARG A 22 2.13 4.93 -15.94
N GLN A 23 1.64 4.81 -14.71
CA GLN A 23 1.52 5.94 -13.79
C GLN A 23 2.88 6.55 -13.45
N VAL A 24 3.85 5.72 -13.07
CA VAL A 24 5.22 6.17 -12.73
C VAL A 24 5.92 6.79 -13.94
N LEU A 25 5.74 6.24 -15.15
CA LEU A 25 6.30 6.82 -16.37
C LEU A 25 5.65 8.17 -16.73
N ALA A 26 4.34 8.30 -16.54
CA ALA A 26 3.60 9.54 -16.84
C ALA A 26 3.89 10.65 -15.82
N LYS A 27 4.08 10.28 -14.55
CA LYS A 27 4.37 11.19 -13.44
C LYS A 27 5.44 10.55 -12.53
N PRO A 28 6.74 10.80 -12.78
CA PRO A 28 7.83 10.19 -12.01
C PRO A 28 7.82 10.50 -10.51
N ASP A 29 7.22 11.62 -10.11
CA ASP A 29 7.00 12.00 -8.72
C ASP A 29 5.60 11.62 -8.20
N SER A 30 5.00 10.57 -8.77
CA SER A 30 3.69 10.06 -8.34
C SER A 30 3.65 9.70 -6.87
N VAL A 31 2.50 9.98 -6.26
CA VAL A 31 2.13 9.53 -4.93
C VAL A 31 1.28 8.26 -5.07
N LEU A 32 1.85 7.12 -4.69
CA LEU A 32 1.22 5.81 -4.80
C LEU A 32 0.68 5.32 -3.45
N GLY A 33 -0.58 4.94 -3.42
CA GLY A 33 -1.18 4.18 -2.33
C GLY A 33 -0.91 2.69 -2.50
N LEU A 34 -0.37 2.03 -1.47
CA LEU A 34 0.02 0.62 -1.53
C LEU A 34 -0.73 -0.23 -0.50
N ALA A 35 -0.98 -1.49 -0.86
CA ALA A 35 -1.64 -2.48 -0.03
C ALA A 35 -0.68 -3.60 0.39
N THR A 36 -0.99 -4.28 1.48
CA THR A 36 -0.34 -5.54 1.87
C THR A 36 -1.25 -6.73 1.58
N GLY A 37 -0.95 -7.90 2.15
CA GLY A 37 -1.65 -9.16 1.85
C GLY A 37 -1.05 -9.91 0.66
N ASP A 38 -1.64 -11.05 0.33
CA ASP A 38 -1.11 -11.96 -0.69
C ASP A 38 -1.42 -11.50 -2.12
N THR A 39 -2.57 -10.85 -2.33
CA THR A 39 -3.02 -10.36 -3.64
C THR A 39 -1.97 -9.50 -4.37
N PRO A 40 -1.35 -8.47 -3.74
CA PRO A 40 -0.38 -7.62 -4.44
C PRO A 40 1.03 -8.23 -4.60
N LEU A 41 1.34 -9.40 -4.03
CA LEU A 41 2.71 -9.95 -4.05
C LEU A 41 3.25 -10.18 -5.47
N GLY A 42 2.44 -10.73 -6.39
CA GLY A 42 2.81 -10.90 -7.79
C GLY A 42 3.03 -9.57 -8.49
N THR A 43 2.21 -8.56 -8.18
CA THR A 43 2.38 -7.20 -8.71
C THR A 43 3.72 -6.60 -8.28
N TYR A 44 4.10 -6.76 -7.01
CA TYR A 44 5.40 -6.29 -6.52
C TYR A 44 6.59 -7.01 -7.16
N LYS A 45 6.48 -8.33 -7.37
CA LYS A 45 7.51 -9.09 -8.12
C LYS A 45 7.70 -8.53 -9.52
N GLU A 46 6.63 -8.25 -10.24
CA GLU A 46 6.70 -7.65 -11.58
C GLU A 46 7.28 -6.24 -11.58
N LEU A 47 6.90 -5.38 -10.62
CA LEU A 47 7.50 -4.05 -10.48
C LEU A 47 9.00 -4.10 -10.20
N ILE A 48 9.45 -5.05 -9.37
CA ILE A 48 10.87 -5.30 -9.10
C ILE A 48 11.58 -5.75 -10.37
N ARG A 49 10.98 -6.68 -11.13
CA ARG A 49 11.52 -7.14 -12.40
C ARG A 49 11.68 -5.99 -13.39
N MET A 50 10.63 -5.18 -13.58
CA MET A 50 10.65 -3.97 -14.42
C MET A 50 11.70 -2.95 -13.97
N HIS A 51 11.91 -2.78 -12.66
CA HIS A 51 12.97 -1.92 -12.15
C HIS A 51 14.36 -2.43 -12.57
N LYS A 52 14.63 -3.71 -12.31
CA LYS A 52 15.96 -4.32 -12.51
C LYS A 52 16.31 -4.56 -13.98
N GLU A 53 15.32 -4.91 -14.79
CA GLU A 53 15.54 -5.35 -16.17
C GLU A 53 15.17 -4.29 -17.21
N GLU A 54 14.21 -3.41 -16.90
CA GLU A 54 13.65 -2.43 -17.87
C GLU A 54 13.92 -0.97 -17.47
N GLY A 55 14.52 -0.73 -16.31
CA GLY A 55 14.89 0.61 -15.85
C GLY A 55 13.73 1.46 -15.33
N LEU A 56 12.65 0.84 -14.84
CA LEU A 56 11.56 1.57 -14.18
C LEU A 56 12.09 2.27 -12.91
N ASP A 57 12.05 3.59 -12.87
CA ASP A 57 12.66 4.41 -11.80
C ASP A 57 11.64 4.82 -10.71
N PHE A 58 11.93 4.48 -9.46
CA PHE A 58 11.12 4.85 -8.27
C PHE A 58 11.77 5.95 -7.42
N SER A 59 12.88 6.53 -7.85
CA SER A 59 13.68 7.47 -7.03
C SER A 59 12.92 8.73 -6.59
N LYS A 60 11.89 9.12 -7.35
CA LYS A 60 11.04 10.29 -7.08
C LYS A 60 9.65 9.92 -6.57
N VAL A 61 9.28 8.65 -6.57
CA VAL A 61 7.98 8.17 -6.12
C VAL A 61 7.84 8.37 -4.61
N THR A 62 6.65 8.76 -4.17
CA THR A 62 6.25 8.78 -2.76
C THR A 62 5.16 7.74 -2.53
N THR A 63 5.21 7.01 -1.41
CA THR A 63 4.25 5.94 -1.12
C THR A 63 3.54 6.13 0.20
N PHE A 64 2.27 5.75 0.26
CA PHE A 64 1.47 5.66 1.48
C PHE A 64 0.84 4.27 1.56
N ASN A 65 1.11 3.53 2.63
CA ASN A 65 0.43 2.26 2.91
C ASN A 65 -0.93 2.50 3.58
N LEU A 66 -1.86 1.58 3.35
CA LEU A 66 -3.24 1.67 3.86
C LEU A 66 -3.33 1.58 5.39
N ASP A 67 -2.57 0.68 6.00
CA ASP A 67 -2.75 0.27 7.40
C ASP A 67 -1.45 -0.31 8.01
N GLU A 68 -1.48 -0.51 9.32
CA GLU A 68 -0.48 -1.25 10.12
C GLU A 68 -1.18 -1.80 11.38
N TYR A 69 -0.66 -2.89 11.93
CA TYR A 69 -1.12 -3.44 13.20
C TYR A 69 -0.59 -2.63 14.39
N LEU A 70 -1.51 -2.14 15.23
CA LEU A 70 -1.13 -1.52 16.50
C LEU A 70 -0.57 -2.58 17.46
N GLY A 71 0.54 -2.26 18.14
CA GLY A 71 1.30 -3.12 19.03
C GLY A 71 2.47 -3.86 18.36
N LEU A 72 2.57 -3.86 17.02
CA LEU A 72 3.68 -4.50 16.33
C LEU A 72 4.82 -3.53 16.05
N SER A 73 6.03 -3.90 16.49
CA SER A 73 7.25 -3.21 16.10
C SER A 73 7.48 -3.30 14.58
N PRO A 74 8.04 -2.27 13.92
CA PRO A 74 8.45 -2.32 12.52
C PRO A 74 9.43 -3.45 12.15
N ARG A 75 10.06 -4.07 13.16
CA ARG A 75 10.97 -5.22 13.01
C ARG A 75 10.25 -6.57 13.13
N HIS A 76 9.00 -6.58 13.59
CA HIS A 76 8.20 -7.79 13.69
C HIS A 76 7.90 -8.32 12.29
N SER A 77 8.08 -9.62 12.07
CA SER A 77 7.96 -10.23 10.74
C SER A 77 6.55 -10.11 10.13
N GLN A 78 5.53 -9.92 10.96
CA GLN A 78 4.14 -9.70 10.56
C GLN A 78 3.74 -8.22 10.49
N SER A 79 4.61 -7.27 10.86
CA SER A 79 4.32 -5.85 10.64
C SER A 79 4.27 -5.56 9.14
N TYR A 80 3.33 -4.72 8.73
CA TYR A 80 3.23 -4.29 7.33
C TYR A 80 4.44 -3.47 6.90
N HIS A 81 5.10 -2.77 7.83
CA HIS A 81 6.43 -2.21 7.62
C HIS A 81 7.43 -3.28 7.16
N TYR A 82 7.61 -4.36 7.92
CA TYR A 82 8.52 -5.44 7.55
C TYR A 82 8.12 -6.09 6.21
N VAL A 83 6.84 -6.37 6.02
CA VAL A 83 6.30 -7.00 4.80
C VAL A 83 6.60 -6.15 3.57
N MET A 84 6.38 -4.84 3.61
CA MET A 84 6.63 -3.96 2.48
C MET A 84 8.12 -3.81 2.16
N HIS A 85 8.97 -3.70 3.18
CA HIS A 85 10.41 -3.69 2.98
C HIS A 85 10.92 -4.99 2.36
N LYS A 86 10.45 -6.13 2.87
CA LYS A 86 10.83 -7.45 2.37
C LYS A 86 10.40 -7.66 0.92
N ASN A 87 9.18 -7.25 0.55
CA ASN A 87 8.58 -7.61 -0.73
C ASN A 87 8.68 -6.53 -1.82
N LEU A 88 9.04 -5.28 -1.46
CA LEU A 88 9.16 -4.20 -2.44
C LEU A 88 10.34 -3.26 -2.16
N PHE A 89 10.32 -2.53 -1.03
CA PHE A 89 11.18 -1.35 -0.88
C PHE A 89 12.68 -1.65 -0.83
N ASN A 90 13.09 -2.85 -0.40
CA ASN A 90 14.51 -3.24 -0.42
C ASN A 90 15.02 -3.65 -1.82
N HIS A 91 14.15 -3.71 -2.82
CA HIS A 91 14.47 -4.21 -4.18
C HIS A 91 14.34 -3.16 -5.27
N ILE A 92 13.95 -1.93 -4.91
CA ILE A 92 13.79 -0.79 -5.81
C ILE A 92 14.55 0.42 -5.25
N ASN A 93 14.76 1.45 -6.07
CA ASN A 93 15.54 2.64 -5.71
C ASN A 93 14.72 3.77 -5.06
N ILE A 94 13.60 3.45 -4.39
CA ILE A 94 12.79 4.46 -3.69
C ILE A 94 13.56 5.05 -2.51
N SER A 95 13.43 6.37 -2.29
CA SER A 95 14.06 7.03 -1.15
C SER A 95 13.32 6.67 0.15
N PRO A 96 14.02 6.26 1.23
CA PRO A 96 13.37 5.96 2.52
C PRO A 96 12.54 7.10 3.08
N GLY A 97 12.93 8.35 2.86
CA GLY A 97 12.18 9.54 3.28
C GLY A 97 10.89 9.81 2.50
N ARG A 98 10.60 8.97 1.50
CA ARG A 98 9.38 9.02 0.68
C ARG A 98 8.46 7.82 0.91
N VAL A 99 8.78 6.96 1.87
CA VAL A 99 7.97 5.80 2.24
C VAL A 99 7.21 6.11 3.52
N PHE A 100 5.88 6.14 3.44
CA PHE A 100 5.00 6.36 4.59
C PHE A 100 4.18 5.10 4.86
N ILE A 101 4.33 4.56 6.07
CA ILE A 101 3.57 3.43 6.60
C ILE A 101 3.08 3.83 7.99
N PRO A 102 1.82 3.52 8.37
CA PRO A 102 1.35 3.85 9.71
C PRO A 102 2.23 3.23 10.81
N ASN A 103 2.42 3.93 11.93
CA ASN A 103 3.30 3.50 13.00
C ASN A 103 2.54 2.63 14.01
N GLY A 104 2.81 1.32 13.99
CA GLY A 104 2.21 0.34 14.90
C GLY A 104 2.56 0.52 16.38
N ILE A 105 3.52 1.36 16.74
CA ILE A 105 3.90 1.63 18.14
C ILE A 105 3.68 3.10 18.55
N ALA A 106 2.79 3.82 17.86
CA ALA A 106 2.45 5.18 18.23
C ALA A 106 1.73 5.24 19.60
N GLU A 107 2.22 6.10 20.50
CA GLU A 107 1.58 6.34 21.79
C GLU A 107 0.30 7.19 21.65
N ASP A 108 0.36 8.29 20.89
CA ASP A 108 -0.81 9.09 20.50
C ASP A 108 -1.29 8.66 19.11
N VAL A 109 -2.15 7.65 19.07
CA VAL A 109 -2.68 7.09 17.81
C VAL A 109 -3.51 8.12 17.05
N ASP A 110 -4.36 8.89 17.73
CA ASP A 110 -5.22 9.88 17.07
C ASP A 110 -4.39 11.03 16.49
N GLY A 111 -3.36 11.49 17.22
CA GLY A 111 -2.38 12.45 16.72
C GLY A 111 -1.63 11.93 15.51
N PHE A 112 -1.20 10.67 15.54
CA PHE A 112 -0.55 10.03 14.41
C PHE A 112 -1.47 9.92 13.19
N CYS A 113 -2.74 9.52 13.37
CA CYS A 113 -3.71 9.45 12.27
C CYS A 113 -3.92 10.82 11.62
N ARG A 114 -4.05 11.90 12.41
CA ARG A 114 -4.14 13.27 11.89
C ARG A 114 -2.89 13.68 11.12
N TRP A 115 -1.71 13.37 11.66
CA TRP A 115 -0.44 13.62 10.99
C TRP A 115 -0.37 12.88 9.66
N TYR A 116 -0.74 11.60 9.60
CA TYR A 116 -0.69 10.80 8.38
C TYR A 116 -1.59 11.38 7.27
N GLU A 117 -2.80 11.81 7.63
CA GLU A 117 -3.73 12.51 6.73
C GLU A 117 -3.16 13.83 6.21
N GLU A 118 -2.43 14.57 7.06
CA GLU A 118 -1.77 15.80 6.67
C GLU A 118 -0.58 15.55 5.73
N GLN A 119 0.20 14.48 5.96
CA GLN A 119 1.28 14.09 5.05
C GLN A 119 0.75 13.76 3.64
N ILE A 120 -0.40 13.08 3.54
CA ILE A 120 -1.04 12.79 2.24
C ILE A 120 -1.41 14.11 1.54
N LYS A 121 -1.98 15.08 2.26
CA LYS A 121 -2.32 16.39 1.69
C LYS A 121 -1.08 17.17 1.26
N GLN A 122 -0.02 17.17 2.06
CA GLN A 122 1.24 17.83 1.73
C GLN A 122 1.93 17.21 0.51
N ALA A 123 1.74 15.91 0.29
CA ALA A 123 2.20 15.23 -0.93
C ALA A 123 1.35 15.56 -2.17
N GLY A 124 0.22 16.28 -2.02
CA GLY A 124 -0.69 16.63 -3.11
C GLY A 124 -1.83 15.64 -3.34
N GLY A 125 -2.04 14.69 -2.43
CA GLY A 125 -3.02 13.60 -2.57
C GLY A 125 -2.43 12.34 -3.21
N ILE A 126 -3.22 11.26 -3.27
CA ILE A 126 -2.83 9.99 -3.88
C ILE A 126 -3.19 10.00 -5.36
N ASP A 127 -2.22 9.76 -6.24
CA ASP A 127 -2.44 9.69 -7.70
C ASP A 127 -3.03 8.34 -8.12
N LEU A 128 -2.56 7.26 -7.51
CA LEU A 128 -3.02 5.89 -7.78
C LEU A 128 -2.99 5.06 -6.50
N GLN A 129 -4.10 4.41 -6.15
CA GLN A 129 -4.22 3.56 -4.98
C GLN A 129 -4.42 2.10 -5.39
N LEU A 130 -3.49 1.23 -5.02
CA LEU A 130 -3.64 -0.23 -5.09
C LEU A 130 -4.48 -0.70 -3.90
N LEU A 131 -5.51 -1.51 -4.14
CA LEU A 131 -6.40 -2.05 -3.13
C LEU A 131 -6.54 -3.56 -3.29
N GLY A 132 -6.61 -4.27 -2.17
CA GLY A 132 -7.23 -5.59 -2.10
C GLY A 132 -8.69 -5.46 -1.67
N ILE A 133 -9.45 -6.55 -1.83
CA ILE A 133 -10.80 -6.67 -1.31
C ILE A 133 -10.93 -7.93 -0.46
N GLY A 134 -11.43 -7.77 0.77
CA GLY A 134 -11.75 -8.88 1.66
C GLY A 134 -12.95 -9.69 1.14
N SER A 135 -13.10 -10.92 1.63
CA SER A 135 -14.25 -11.78 1.27
C SER A 135 -15.60 -11.22 1.71
N ASP A 136 -15.61 -10.35 2.72
CA ASP A 136 -16.76 -9.59 3.20
C ASP A 136 -16.90 -8.20 2.54
N GLY A 137 -16.05 -7.89 1.56
CA GLY A 137 -16.03 -6.63 0.83
C GLY A 137 -15.23 -5.50 1.48
N HIS A 138 -14.50 -5.76 2.58
CA HIS A 138 -13.69 -4.71 3.18
C HIS A 138 -12.53 -4.27 2.27
N ILE A 139 -12.12 -3.01 2.45
CA ILE A 139 -10.92 -2.44 1.84
C ILE A 139 -10.03 -1.95 2.97
N ALA A 140 -8.76 -2.36 2.98
CA ALA A 140 -7.89 -2.19 4.17
C ALA A 140 -8.60 -2.79 5.40
N PHE A 141 -8.44 -2.20 6.58
CA PHE A 141 -9.25 -2.57 7.75
C PHE A 141 -10.64 -1.90 7.84
N ASN A 142 -11.19 -1.37 6.74
CA ASN A 142 -12.55 -0.79 6.74
C ASN A 142 -13.61 -1.88 6.60
N GLU A 143 -13.83 -2.60 7.69
CA GLU A 143 -14.81 -3.69 7.80
C GLU A 143 -16.26 -3.22 7.66
N PRO A 144 -17.21 -4.13 7.37
CA PRO A 144 -18.64 -3.81 7.26
C PRO A 144 -19.17 -2.95 8.41
N GLY A 145 -19.94 -1.92 8.06
CA GLY A 145 -20.44 -0.92 9.00
C GLY A 145 -19.50 0.28 9.22
N SER A 146 -18.31 0.29 8.60
CA SER A 146 -17.48 1.49 8.53
C SER A 146 -18.16 2.63 7.76
N SER A 147 -18.01 3.87 8.24
CA SER A 147 -18.54 5.05 7.55
C SER A 147 -17.88 5.24 6.17
N LEU A 148 -18.69 5.53 5.14
CA LEU A 148 -18.22 5.85 3.80
C LEU A 148 -17.44 7.17 3.74
N GLY A 149 -17.60 8.04 4.74
CA GLY A 149 -16.82 9.28 4.91
C GLY A 149 -15.68 9.15 5.92
N SER A 150 -15.30 7.93 6.29
CA SER A 150 -14.27 7.71 7.31
C SER A 150 -12.87 8.15 6.82
N ARG A 151 -12.02 8.46 7.80
CA ARG A 151 -10.61 8.85 7.64
C ARG A 151 -9.70 7.85 8.35
N THR A 152 -8.39 8.04 8.27
CA THR A 152 -7.41 7.27 9.05
C THR A 152 -7.80 7.29 10.54
N ARG A 153 -7.93 6.12 11.15
CA ARG A 153 -8.39 5.95 12.54
C ARG A 153 -7.91 4.62 13.11
N LEU A 154 -7.92 4.52 14.43
CA LEU A 154 -7.84 3.22 15.10
C LEU A 154 -9.07 2.37 14.76
N LYS A 155 -8.84 1.10 14.49
CA LYS A 155 -9.89 0.14 14.18
C LYS A 155 -9.65 -1.18 14.90
N THR A 156 -10.65 -1.64 15.63
CA THR A 156 -10.70 -3.00 16.17
C THR A 156 -11.09 -3.94 15.05
N LEU A 157 -10.27 -4.97 14.83
CA LEU A 157 -10.49 -6.00 13.82
C LEU A 157 -11.52 -7.03 14.32
N THR A 158 -12.36 -7.51 13.41
CA THR A 158 -13.25 -8.64 13.66
C THR A 158 -12.50 -9.96 13.68
N GLU A 159 -13.09 -10.98 14.28
CA GLU A 159 -12.50 -12.34 14.27
C GLU A 159 -12.27 -12.89 12.87
N THR A 160 -13.10 -12.51 11.89
CA THR A 160 -12.98 -12.96 10.49
C THR A 160 -11.71 -12.43 9.83
N THR A 161 -11.26 -11.23 10.20
CA THR A 161 -10.02 -10.62 9.69
C THR A 161 -8.78 -11.13 10.44
N ILE A 162 -8.93 -11.58 11.69
CA ILE A 162 -7.83 -12.11 12.51
C ILE A 162 -7.47 -13.56 12.12
N LYS A 163 -8.44 -14.34 11.62
CA LYS A 163 -8.28 -15.75 11.23
C LYS A 163 -7.59 -15.90 9.88
#